data_AF-A0A366W8A0-F1
#
_entry.id   AF-A0A366W8A0-F1
#
_cell.length_a   1.000
_cell.length_b   1.000
_cell.length_c   1.000
_cell.angle_alpha   90.00
_cell.angle_beta   90.00
_cell.angle_gamma   90.00
#
_symmetry.space_group_name_H-M   'P 1'
#
loop_
_entity.id
_entity.type
_entity.pdbx_description
1 polymer ?
#
loop_
_entity_poly.entity_id
_entity_poly.type
_entity_poly.pdbx_seq_one_letter_code
_entity_poly.pdbx_strand_id
1 'polypeptide(L)'
;MTSEPKTLGDKLALITAARPKQTLLLAIFKVLIFLGNLGLFVAVCFLTLMLTNLLPSREIERDAIMTGLILFGGVWVLFILWQLAERKRSTTTSHGLLKFDRQGFMRNLRLDAKTAIIDGSNIYHFGHEKKIDAQPLAMLAHALREEGYRIVCFFDANIYFTLIEHGAFSAQNRHEVGLLINIFGLRADEIYIVPSGVQADFFILESLHQLPISFAVTNDLYRDYAQKYPDVMQSKHWRKSVALTNNEVKLRQHAFAQPLRVAD
;
A
#
# COMPACT_ATOMS: atom_id res chain seq x y z
N MET A 1 21.31 20.32 -6.16
CA MET A 1 21.88 18.98 -5.96
C MET A 1 20.88 18.18 -5.15
N THR A 2 20.03 17.38 -5.79
CA THR A 2 19.13 16.47 -5.06
C THR A 2 19.96 15.28 -4.59
N SER A 3 20.15 15.16 -3.27
CA SER A 3 20.83 14.01 -2.66
C SER A 3 20.13 12.71 -3.05
N GLU A 4 20.89 11.65 -3.31
CA GLU A 4 20.33 10.31 -3.53
C GLU A 4 19.42 9.90 -2.37
N PRO A 5 18.27 9.24 -2.66
CA PRO A 5 17.35 8.83 -1.61
C PRO A 5 18.02 7.81 -0.69
N LYS A 6 18.01 8.08 0.62
CA LYS A 6 18.57 7.16 1.63
C LYS A 6 17.52 6.21 2.18
N THR A 7 16.27 6.67 2.23
CA THR A 7 15.14 5.91 2.73
C THR A 7 14.11 5.62 1.64
N LEU A 8 13.28 4.62 1.89
CA LEU A 8 12.13 4.27 1.09
C LEU A 8 11.15 5.44 1.00
N GLY A 9 10.94 6.17 2.11
CA GLY A 9 10.17 7.40 2.13
C GLY A 9 10.66 8.42 1.12
N ASP A 10 11.97 8.69 1.10
CA ASP A 10 12.59 9.65 0.18
C ASP A 10 12.41 9.22 -1.28
N LYS A 11 12.68 7.94 -1.57
CA LYS A 11 12.56 7.36 -2.92
C LYS A 11 11.14 7.49 -3.45
N LEU A 12 10.16 7.10 -2.64
CA LEU A 12 8.74 7.12 -3.03
C LEU A 12 8.19 8.56 -3.12
N ALA A 13 8.68 9.48 -2.27
CA ALA A 13 8.34 10.90 -2.37
C ALA A 13 8.88 11.52 -3.66
N LEU A 14 10.10 11.17 -4.09
CA LEU A 14 10.68 11.62 -5.37
C LEU A 14 9.86 11.12 -6.57
N ILE A 15 9.44 9.85 -6.58
CA ILE A 15 8.56 9.29 -7.63
C ILE A 15 7.23 10.05 -7.69
N THR A 16 6.69 10.40 -6.52
CA THR A 16 5.43 11.15 -6.43
C THR A 16 5.61 12.61 -6.92
N ALA A 17 6.76 13.22 -6.65
CA ALA A 17 7.09 14.60 -7.01
C ALA A 17 7.52 14.79 -8.48
N ALA A 18 8.02 13.74 -9.14
CA ALA A 18 8.40 13.77 -10.56
C ALA A 18 7.19 13.83 -11.51
N ARG A 19 5.96 13.71 -11.00
CA ARG A 19 4.76 14.00 -11.78
C ARG A 19 4.63 15.52 -11.96
N PRO A 20 4.42 16.02 -13.20
CA PRO A 20 4.49 17.44 -13.49
C PRO A 20 3.54 18.24 -12.59
N LYS A 21 3.97 19.43 -12.18
CA LYS A 21 3.20 20.41 -11.40
C LYS A 21 1.90 20.76 -12.14
N GLN A 22 0.88 19.92 -11.94
CA GLN A 22 -0.48 20.12 -12.40
C GLN A 22 -1.16 21.32 -11.72
N THR A 23 -0.52 22.01 -10.78
CA THR A 23 -1.15 23.03 -9.93
C THR A 23 -1.61 24.27 -10.71
N LEU A 24 -0.84 24.78 -11.68
CA LEU A 24 -1.25 25.93 -12.50
C LEU A 24 -2.36 25.55 -13.48
N LEU A 25 -2.19 24.43 -14.18
CA LEU A 25 -3.17 23.90 -15.13
C LEU A 25 -4.50 23.60 -14.42
N LEU A 26 -4.45 23.00 -13.24
CA LEU A 26 -5.62 22.69 -12.42
C LEU A 26 -6.31 23.95 -11.88
N ALA A 27 -5.55 25.01 -11.59
CA ALA A 27 -6.11 26.31 -11.22
C ALA A 27 -6.85 26.95 -12.41
N ILE A 28 -6.26 26.93 -13.61
CA ILE A 28 -6.89 27.42 -14.85
C ILE A 28 -8.17 26.61 -15.15
N PHE A 29 -8.12 25.28 -15.02
CA PHE A 29 -9.30 24.43 -15.16
C PHE A 29 -10.39 24.77 -14.16
N LYS A 30 -10.05 25.01 -12.88
CA LYS A 30 -11.03 25.45 -11.87
C LYS A 30 -11.71 26.78 -12.23
N VAL A 31 -10.96 27.74 -12.78
CA VAL A 31 -11.51 29.01 -13.24
C VAL A 31 -12.45 28.81 -14.43
N LEU A 32 -12.07 28.00 -15.41
CA LEU A 32 -12.93 27.66 -16.56
C LEU A 32 -14.24 26.99 -16.12
N ILE A 33 -14.16 26.08 -15.14
CA ILE A 33 -15.35 25.42 -14.57
C ILE A 33 -16.26 26.44 -13.87
N PHE A 34 -15.67 27.35 -13.09
CA PHE A 34 -16.43 28.40 -12.43
C PHE A 34 -17.14 29.31 -13.44
N LEU A 35 -16.44 29.76 -14.49
CA LEU A 35 -17.01 30.59 -15.55
C LEU A 35 -18.13 29.87 -16.32
N GLY A 36 -17.96 28.59 -16.64
CA GLY A 36 -19.01 27.83 -17.32
C GLY A 36 -20.24 27.56 -16.45
N ASN A 37 -20.07 27.29 -15.15
CA ASN A 37 -21.19 27.20 -14.21
C ASN A 37 -21.93 28.53 -14.06
N LEU A 38 -21.21 29.65 -14.04
CA LEU A 38 -21.79 30.99 -14.04
C LEU A 38 -22.59 31.25 -15.32
N GLY A 39 -22.06 30.86 -16.48
CA GLY A 39 -22.77 30.92 -17.76
C GLY A 39 -24.06 30.10 -17.78
N LEU A 40 -24.02 28.88 -17.24
CA LEU A 40 -25.23 28.04 -17.09
C LEU A 40 -26.26 28.69 -16.18
N PHE A 41 -25.84 29.27 -15.05
CA PHE A 41 -26.74 29.97 -14.13
C PHE A 41 -27.45 31.14 -14.83
N VAL A 42 -26.70 31.98 -15.56
CA VAL A 42 -27.25 33.08 -16.36
C VAL A 42 -28.24 32.56 -17.40
N ALA A 43 -27.91 31.47 -18.09
CA ALA A 43 -28.77 30.83 -19.09
C ALA A 43 -30.09 30.32 -18.49
N VAL A 44 -30.05 29.70 -17.30
CA VAL A 44 -31.25 29.23 -16.58
C VAL A 44 -32.11 30.40 -16.10
N CYS A 45 -31.50 31.46 -15.57
CA CYS A 45 -32.24 32.68 -15.21
C CYS A 45 -32.92 33.31 -16.43
N PHE A 46 -32.21 33.40 -17.57
CA PHE A 46 -32.76 33.94 -18.81
C PHE A 46 -33.91 33.08 -19.35
N LEU A 47 -33.77 31.75 -19.32
CA LEU A 47 -34.85 30.81 -19.66
C LEU A 47 -36.09 31.02 -18.78
N THR A 48 -35.89 31.20 -17.48
CA THR A 48 -36.98 31.43 -16.52
C THR A 48 -37.72 32.74 -16.80
N LEU A 49 -36.99 33.80 -17.14
CA LEU A 49 -37.56 35.09 -17.54
C LEU A 49 -38.33 35.01 -18.87
N MET A 50 -37.83 34.22 -19.83
CA MET A 50 -38.52 33.96 -21.10
C MET A 50 -39.82 33.18 -20.90
N LEU A 51 -39.80 32.11 -20.11
CA LEU A 51 -40.98 31.27 -19.83
C LEU A 51 -42.07 32.03 -19.07
N THR A 52 -41.70 33.04 -18.29
CA THR A 52 -42.64 33.90 -17.55
C THR A 52 -43.14 35.10 -18.36
N ASN A 53 -42.83 35.18 -19.67
CA ASN A 53 -43.18 36.28 -20.57
C ASN A 53 -42.72 37.68 -20.11
N LEU A 54 -41.72 37.74 -19.23
CA LEU A 54 -41.14 38.99 -18.74
C LEU A 54 -40.18 39.64 -19.76
N LEU A 55 -39.85 38.95 -20.86
CA LEU A 55 -39.03 39.44 -21.96
C LEU A 55 -39.86 39.64 -23.25
N PRO A 56 -39.83 40.84 -23.85
CA PRO A 56 -40.48 41.10 -25.13
C PRO A 56 -39.62 40.51 -26.27
N SER A 57 -40.05 39.40 -26.87
CA SER A 57 -39.38 38.78 -28.02
C SER A 57 -40.37 38.26 -29.05
N ARG A 58 -40.01 38.34 -30.34
CA ARG A 58 -40.82 37.79 -31.45
C ARG A 58 -40.77 36.26 -31.44
N GLU A 59 -41.83 35.59 -31.88
CA GLU A 59 -41.96 34.13 -31.82
C GLU A 59 -40.78 33.37 -32.47
N ILE A 60 -40.30 33.83 -33.64
CA ILE A 60 -39.16 33.22 -34.35
C ILE A 60 -37.84 33.34 -33.57
N GLU A 61 -37.66 34.39 -32.77
CA GLU A 61 -36.46 34.57 -31.93
C GLU A 61 -36.49 33.64 -30.71
N ARG A 62 -37.68 33.27 -30.23
CA ARG A 62 -37.83 32.38 -29.06
C ARG A 62 -37.35 30.96 -29.37
N ASP A 63 -37.72 30.41 -30.53
CA ASP A 63 -37.35 29.03 -30.89
C ASP A 63 -35.85 28.85 -31.12
N ALA A 64 -35.20 29.84 -31.73
CA ALA A 64 -33.75 29.86 -31.92
C ALA A 64 -33.01 29.92 -30.56
N ILE A 65 -33.48 30.75 -29.64
CA ILE A 65 -32.92 30.89 -28.29
C ILE A 65 -33.11 29.58 -27.50
N MET A 66 -34.29 28.97 -27.56
CA MET A 66 -34.59 27.70 -26.88
C MET A 66 -33.70 26.57 -27.37
N THR A 67 -33.50 26.48 -28.69
CA THR A 67 -32.61 25.47 -29.29
C THR A 67 -31.16 25.65 -28.84
N GLY A 68 -30.68 26.90 -28.78
CA GLY A 68 -29.35 27.23 -28.28
C GLY A 68 -29.14 26.83 -26.81
N LEU A 69 -30.13 27.06 -25.95
CA LEU A 69 -30.08 26.68 -24.53
C LEU A 69 -30.04 25.17 -24.32
N ILE A 70 -30.81 24.40 -25.10
CA ILE A 70 -30.82 22.93 -25.03
C ILE A 70 -29.47 22.36 -25.46
N LEU A 71 -28.90 22.86 -26.56
CA LEU A 71 -27.57 22.44 -27.04
C LEU A 71 -26.49 22.76 -26.00
N PHE A 72 -26.52 23.96 -25.42
CA PHE A 72 -25.59 24.36 -24.36
C PHE A 72 -25.70 23.45 -23.13
N GLY A 73 -26.93 23.17 -22.67
CA GLY A 73 -27.17 22.25 -21.56
C GLY A 73 -26.64 20.83 -21.84
N GLY A 74 -26.85 20.32 -23.05
CA GLY A 74 -26.33 19.00 -23.47
C GLY A 74 -24.80 18.92 -23.45
N VAL A 75 -24.12 19.93 -24.00
CA VAL A 75 -22.65 20.03 -23.94
C VAL A 75 -22.15 20.11 -22.50
N TRP A 76 -22.86 20.84 -21.63
CA TRP A 76 -22.50 20.96 -20.22
C TRP A 76 -22.64 19.64 -19.45
N VAL A 77 -23.70 18.86 -19.72
CA VAL A 77 -23.88 17.53 -19.12
C VAL A 77 -22.75 16.57 -19.55
N LEU A 78 -22.39 16.56 -20.84
CA LEU A 78 -21.27 15.75 -21.34
C LEU A 78 -19.94 16.15 -20.68
N PHE A 79 -19.72 17.45 -20.48
CA PHE A 79 -18.55 17.96 -19.78
C PHE A 79 -18.51 17.54 -18.30
N ILE A 80 -19.65 17.53 -17.59
CA ILE A 80 -19.74 17.02 -16.20
C ILE A 80 -19.46 15.51 -16.15
N LEU A 81 -20.04 14.73 -17.07
CA LEU A 81 -19.81 13.29 -17.14
C LEU A 81 -18.33 12.96 -17.42
N TRP A 82 -17.70 13.71 -18.32
CA TRP A 82 -16.26 13.61 -18.58
C TRP A 82 -15.44 13.95 -17.34
N GLN A 83 -15.80 15.00 -16.60
CA GLN A 83 -15.13 15.33 -15.33
C GLN A 83 -15.30 14.26 -14.26
N LEU A 84 -16.47 13.64 -14.14
CA LEU A 84 -16.67 12.54 -13.20
C LEU A 84 -15.81 11.32 -13.57
N ALA A 85 -15.62 11.08 -14.87
CA ALA A 85 -14.71 10.05 -15.37
C ALA A 85 -13.23 10.40 -15.09
N GLU A 86 -12.83 11.67 -15.22
CA GLU A 86 -11.45 12.11 -14.94
C GLU A 86 -11.13 12.30 -13.45
N ARG A 87 -12.10 12.66 -12.61
CA ARG A 87 -11.91 12.71 -11.15
C ARG A 87 -11.56 11.33 -10.58
N LYS A 88 -12.02 10.24 -11.20
CA LYS A 88 -11.55 8.88 -10.87
C LYS A 88 -10.07 8.65 -11.21
N ARG A 89 -9.47 9.46 -12.10
CA ARG A 89 -8.07 9.32 -12.55
C ARG A 89 -7.07 10.18 -11.78
N SER A 90 -7.50 11.26 -11.10
CA SER A 90 -6.60 12.24 -10.47
C SER A 90 -6.76 12.32 -8.95
N THR A 91 -6.48 11.23 -8.24
CA THR A 91 -5.97 11.34 -6.87
C THR A 91 -4.46 11.21 -6.93
N THR A 92 -3.74 12.17 -6.35
CA THR A 92 -2.29 12.09 -6.12
C THR A 92 -2.08 10.91 -5.18
N THR A 93 -1.95 9.71 -5.74
CA THR A 93 -1.89 8.47 -4.99
C THR A 93 -0.54 8.42 -4.29
N SER A 94 -0.55 8.69 -2.98
CA SER A 94 0.52 8.24 -2.09
C SER A 94 0.80 6.78 -2.42
N HIS A 95 2.07 6.42 -2.63
CA HIS A 95 2.47 5.07 -2.96
C HIS A 95 1.84 4.08 -1.98
N GLY A 96 1.39 2.91 -2.46
CA GLY A 96 0.59 1.98 -1.64
C GLY A 96 1.22 1.67 -0.27
N LEU A 97 2.54 1.44 -0.24
CA LEU A 97 3.30 1.27 1.02
C LEU A 97 3.13 2.43 2.00
N LEU A 98 3.25 3.68 1.54
CA LEU A 98 3.14 4.86 2.41
C LEU A 98 1.69 5.21 2.73
N LYS A 99 0.75 4.92 1.82
CA LYS A 99 -0.68 5.16 2.02
C LYS A 99 -1.23 4.35 3.20
N PHE A 100 -0.72 3.14 3.39
CA PHE A 100 -1.19 2.21 4.41
C PHE A 100 -0.28 2.13 5.65
N ASP A 101 0.85 2.85 5.64
CA ASP A 101 1.81 2.91 6.75
C ASP A 101 1.29 3.76 7.91
N ARG A 102 0.46 3.14 8.76
CA ARG A 102 -0.05 3.78 9.99
C ARG A 102 0.99 3.87 11.10
N GLN A 103 2.05 3.08 11.02
CA GLN A 103 3.08 2.97 12.06
C GLN A 103 4.27 3.91 11.80
N GLY A 104 4.33 4.55 10.61
CA GLY A 104 5.48 5.34 10.17
C GLY A 104 6.72 4.50 9.91
N PHE A 105 6.55 3.19 9.79
CA PHE A 105 7.61 2.21 9.70
C PHE A 105 8.24 2.20 8.30
N MET A 106 7.41 2.16 7.26
CA MET A 106 7.85 2.03 5.86
C MET A 106 8.69 3.22 5.43
N ARG A 107 8.31 4.42 5.86
CA ARG A 107 9.01 5.65 5.47
C ARG A 107 10.49 5.63 5.87
N ASN A 108 10.80 5.05 7.03
CA ASN A 108 12.15 5.06 7.60
C ASN A 108 13.03 3.92 7.09
N LEU A 109 12.53 3.08 6.17
CA LEU A 109 13.30 1.95 5.71
C LEU A 109 14.49 2.40 4.87
N ARG A 110 15.71 2.17 5.35
CA ARG A 110 16.94 2.44 4.60
C ARG A 110 17.09 1.54 3.37
N LEU A 111 17.55 2.12 2.27
CA LEU A 111 17.77 1.42 0.99
C LEU A 111 19.14 0.73 0.91
N ASP A 112 20.12 1.22 1.67
CA ASP A 112 21.50 0.74 1.72
C ASP A 112 21.72 -0.39 2.75
N ALA A 113 20.71 -0.68 3.57
CA ALA A 113 20.76 -1.73 4.59
C ALA A 113 20.26 -3.06 4.02
N LYS A 114 21.06 -4.13 4.20
CA LYS A 114 20.62 -5.50 3.93
C LYS A 114 19.42 -5.83 4.82
N THR A 115 18.32 -6.26 4.22
CA THR A 115 17.07 -6.48 4.98
C THR A 115 16.54 -7.89 4.75
N ALA A 116 16.28 -8.59 5.85
CA ALA A 116 15.49 -9.81 5.85
C ALA A 116 14.04 -9.45 6.12
N ILE A 117 13.20 -9.63 5.10
CA ILE A 117 11.77 -9.37 5.16
C ILE A 117 11.08 -10.68 5.55
N ILE A 118 10.56 -10.78 6.76
CA ILE A 118 9.96 -12.02 7.26
C ILE A 118 8.44 -11.94 7.08
N ASP A 119 7.87 -12.99 6.51
CA ASP A 119 6.43 -13.24 6.54
C ASP A 119 6.07 -13.89 7.87
N GLY A 120 5.77 -13.06 8.87
CA GLY A 120 5.60 -13.47 10.25
C GLY A 120 4.44 -14.44 10.44
N SER A 121 3.31 -14.19 9.77
CA SER A 121 2.17 -15.10 9.76
C SER A 121 2.56 -16.47 9.20
N ASN A 122 3.19 -16.50 8.03
CA ASN A 122 3.56 -17.76 7.37
C ASN A 122 4.57 -18.58 8.18
N ILE A 123 5.59 -17.92 8.73
CA ILE A 123 6.61 -18.61 9.55
C ILE A 123 6.02 -19.09 10.88
N TYR A 124 5.11 -18.32 11.50
CA TYR A 124 4.40 -18.77 12.68
C TYR A 124 3.54 -20.01 12.41
N HIS A 125 2.74 -20.00 11.33
CA HIS A 125 1.96 -21.17 10.94
C HIS A 125 2.85 -22.40 10.70
N PHE A 126 3.97 -22.23 10.00
CA PHE A 126 4.95 -23.30 9.82
C PHE A 126 5.46 -23.86 11.16
N GLY A 127 5.82 -23.01 12.11
CA GLY A 127 6.29 -23.45 13.42
C GLY A 127 5.20 -24.16 14.22
N HIS A 128 3.96 -23.64 14.18
CA HIS A 128 2.80 -24.27 14.82
C HIS A 128 2.51 -25.67 14.25
N GLU A 129 2.51 -25.83 12.93
CA GLU A 129 2.38 -27.15 12.26
C GLU A 129 3.48 -28.14 12.67
N LYS A 130 4.66 -27.62 13.04
CA LYS A 130 5.81 -28.40 13.54
C LYS A 130 5.87 -28.51 15.06
N LYS A 131 4.87 -28.00 15.79
CA LYS A 131 4.77 -28.02 17.26
C LYS A 131 5.92 -27.29 17.98
N ILE A 132 6.45 -26.24 17.35
CA ILE A 132 7.50 -25.36 17.88
C ILE A 132 7.11 -23.87 17.80
N ASP A 133 5.87 -23.59 17.41
CA ASP A 133 5.22 -22.27 17.41
C ASP A 133 6.10 -21.12 16.92
N ALA A 134 6.32 -20.09 17.74
CA ALA A 134 7.06 -18.89 17.38
C ALA A 134 8.59 -19.10 17.32
N GLN A 135 9.10 -20.24 17.80
CA GLN A 135 10.53 -20.49 17.95
C GLN A 135 11.32 -20.35 16.64
N PRO A 136 10.88 -20.87 15.48
CA PRO A 136 11.62 -20.69 14.22
C PRO A 136 11.78 -19.22 13.84
N LEU A 137 10.74 -18.42 14.04
CA LEU A 137 10.76 -16.99 13.72
C LEU A 137 11.78 -16.28 14.61
N ALA A 138 11.72 -16.50 15.93
CA ALA A 138 12.65 -15.90 16.89
C ALA A 138 14.11 -16.26 16.58
N MET A 139 14.39 -17.54 16.30
CA MET A 139 15.73 -18.03 15.97
C MET A 139 16.26 -17.43 14.67
N LEU A 140 15.44 -17.39 13.61
CA LEU A 140 15.82 -16.81 12.33
C LEU A 140 16.07 -15.31 12.44
N ALA A 141 15.20 -14.58 13.13
CA ALA A 141 15.35 -13.15 13.36
C ALA A 141 16.63 -12.85 14.15
N HIS A 142 16.92 -13.64 15.20
CA HIS A 142 18.16 -13.50 15.96
C HIS A 142 19.41 -13.78 15.12
N ALA A 143 19.46 -14.92 14.43
CA ALA A 143 20.63 -15.30 13.62
C ALA A 143 20.91 -14.31 12.49
N LEU A 144 19.88 -13.88 11.76
CA LEU A 144 20.01 -12.89 10.69
C LEU A 144 20.47 -11.53 11.23
N ARG A 145 20.00 -11.15 12.42
CA ARG A 145 20.44 -9.92 13.08
C ARG A 145 21.93 -9.96 13.45
N GLU A 146 22.42 -11.08 13.99
CA GLU A 146 23.85 -11.27 14.28
C GLU A 146 24.73 -11.19 13.02
N GLU A 147 24.19 -11.60 11.86
CA GLU A 147 24.86 -11.44 10.56
C GLU A 147 24.73 -10.03 9.95
N GLY A 148 24.15 -9.08 10.68
CA GLY A 148 24.03 -7.68 10.28
C GLY A 148 22.85 -7.36 9.37
N TYR A 149 21.87 -8.28 9.24
CA TYR A 149 20.62 -7.97 8.57
C TYR A 149 19.73 -7.13 9.47
N ARG A 150 19.10 -6.12 8.89
CA ARG A 150 17.91 -5.52 9.48
C ARG A 150 16.74 -6.49 9.32
N ILE A 151 15.96 -6.66 10.38
CA ILE A 151 14.76 -7.48 10.36
C ILE A 151 13.53 -6.59 10.12
N VAL A 152 12.66 -7.02 9.23
CA VAL A 152 11.32 -6.43 9.03
C VAL A 152 10.33 -7.59 8.96
N CYS A 153 9.49 -7.74 9.96
CA CYS A 153 8.54 -8.83 10.06
C CYS A 153 7.11 -8.31 9.84
N PHE A 154 6.45 -8.82 8.81
CA PHE A 154 5.08 -8.50 8.46
C PHE A 154 4.13 -9.54 9.04
N PHE A 155 3.11 -9.09 9.76
CA PHE A 155 2.02 -9.92 10.23
C PHE A 155 0.70 -9.48 9.61
N ASP A 156 -0.16 -10.45 9.31
CA ASP A 156 -1.53 -10.18 8.89
C ASP A 156 -2.34 -9.50 10.00
N ALA A 157 -3.41 -8.81 9.59
CA ALA A 157 -4.26 -8.07 10.51
C ALA A 157 -4.94 -8.97 11.57
N ASN A 158 -5.02 -10.28 11.33
CA ASN A 158 -5.65 -11.26 12.21
C ASN A 158 -4.68 -11.98 13.16
N ILE A 159 -3.39 -11.63 13.16
CA ILE A 159 -2.36 -12.37 13.94
C ILE A 159 -2.71 -12.59 15.41
N TYR A 160 -3.31 -11.61 16.08
CA TYR A 160 -3.73 -11.75 17.48
C TYR A 160 -4.78 -12.83 17.67
N PHE A 161 -5.74 -12.96 16.74
CA PHE A 161 -6.74 -14.03 16.79
C PHE A 161 -6.09 -15.39 16.58
N THR A 162 -5.20 -15.51 15.60
CA THR A 162 -4.46 -16.75 15.35
C THR A 162 -3.65 -17.20 16.57
N LEU A 163 -2.99 -16.27 17.26
CA LEU A 163 -2.25 -16.56 18.48
C LEU A 163 -3.15 -17.02 19.64
N ILE A 164 -4.34 -16.43 19.79
CA ILE A 164 -5.33 -16.85 20.80
C ILE A 164 -5.85 -18.27 20.47
N GLU A 165 -6.22 -18.53 19.22
CA GLU A 165 -6.74 -19.83 18.77
C GLU A 165 -5.72 -20.95 18.98
N HIS A 166 -4.43 -20.66 18.77
CA HIS A 166 -3.35 -21.61 18.99
C HIS A 166 -2.90 -21.69 20.46
N GLY A 167 -3.51 -20.90 21.36
CA GLY A 167 -3.23 -20.93 22.80
C GLY A 167 -1.93 -20.23 23.22
N ALA A 168 -1.33 -19.40 22.36
CA ALA A 168 -0.09 -18.68 22.67
C ALA A 168 -0.29 -17.62 23.79
N PHE A 169 -1.50 -17.08 23.92
CA PHE A 169 -1.89 -16.22 25.03
C PHE A 169 -3.41 -16.19 25.21
N SER A 170 -3.88 -15.65 26.34
CA SER A 170 -5.31 -15.62 26.65
C SER A 170 -6.10 -14.53 25.91
N ALA A 171 -7.34 -14.82 25.52
CA ALA A 171 -8.26 -13.87 24.90
C ALA A 171 -8.58 -12.62 25.75
N GLN A 172 -8.28 -12.63 27.06
CA GLN A 172 -8.45 -11.44 27.91
C GLN A 172 -7.30 -10.43 27.77
N ASN A 173 -6.18 -10.81 27.14
CA ASN A 173 -5.04 -9.92 26.96
C ASN A 173 -5.37 -8.85 25.92
N ARG A 174 -4.84 -7.64 26.12
CA ARG A 174 -5.00 -6.55 25.15
C ARG A 174 -4.15 -6.82 23.92
N HIS A 175 -4.69 -6.53 22.73
CA HIS A 175 -3.95 -6.62 21.47
C HIS A 175 -2.93 -5.48 21.40
N GLU A 176 -1.71 -5.76 21.85
CA GLU A 176 -0.61 -4.79 21.88
C GLU A 176 0.67 -5.37 21.25
N VAL A 177 1.51 -4.50 20.71
CA VAL A 177 2.76 -4.90 20.05
C VAL A 177 3.73 -5.57 21.04
N GLY A 178 3.66 -5.19 22.33
CA GLY A 178 4.46 -5.79 23.40
C GLY A 178 4.29 -7.31 23.51
N LEU A 179 3.08 -7.84 23.28
CA LEU A 179 2.86 -9.29 23.24
C LEU A 179 3.62 -9.95 22.09
N LEU A 180 3.60 -9.35 20.91
CA LEU A 180 4.29 -9.89 19.74
C LEU A 180 5.81 -9.84 19.90
N ILE A 181 6.34 -8.77 20.52
CA ILE A 181 7.76 -8.67 20.90
C ILE A 181 8.17 -9.88 21.74
N ASN A 182 7.40 -10.19 22.78
CA ASN A 182 7.71 -11.27 23.71
C ASN A 182 7.56 -12.65 23.06
N ILE A 183 6.49 -12.88 22.30
CA ILE A 183 6.21 -14.17 21.65
C ILE A 183 7.24 -14.48 20.57
N PHE A 184 7.59 -13.49 19.75
CA PHE A 184 8.40 -13.70 18.56
C PHE A 184 9.89 -13.33 18.73
N GLY A 185 10.29 -12.79 19.88
CA GLY A 185 11.68 -12.35 20.10
C GLY A 185 12.13 -11.24 19.15
N LEU A 186 11.18 -10.38 18.74
CA LEU A 186 11.40 -9.27 17.83
C LEU A 186 11.48 -7.94 18.58
N ARG A 187 12.11 -6.94 17.98
CA ARG A 187 12.06 -5.56 18.48
C ARG A 187 10.81 -4.83 17.98
N ALA A 188 10.40 -3.78 18.68
CA ALA A 188 9.23 -2.98 18.31
C ALA A 188 9.36 -2.39 16.88
N ASP A 189 10.58 -1.99 16.49
CA ASP A 189 10.93 -1.47 15.17
C ASP A 189 11.23 -2.56 14.12
N GLU A 190 10.98 -3.82 14.45
CA GLU A 190 11.06 -4.96 13.53
C GLU A 190 9.67 -5.54 13.23
N ILE A 191 8.60 -5.09 13.90
CA ILE A 191 7.24 -5.61 13.76
C ILE A 191 6.40 -4.64 12.95
N TYR A 192 5.72 -5.15 11.92
CA TYR A 192 4.68 -4.43 11.21
C TYR A 192 3.42 -5.28 11.08
N ILE A 193 2.32 -4.81 11.65
CA ILE A 193 1.00 -5.44 11.52
C ILE A 193 0.26 -4.70 10.42
N VAL A 194 -0.12 -5.42 9.37
CA VAL A 194 -0.81 -4.80 8.23
C VAL A 194 -2.20 -4.32 8.62
N PRO A 195 -2.71 -3.23 8.00
CA PRO A 195 -4.07 -2.79 8.23
C PRO A 195 -5.09 -3.84 7.80
N SER A 196 -6.22 -3.90 8.50
CA SER A 196 -7.36 -4.73 8.09
C SER A 196 -7.81 -4.42 6.66
N GLY A 197 -8.15 -5.47 5.91
CA GLY A 197 -8.51 -5.40 4.50
C GLY A 197 -7.33 -5.37 3.53
N VAL A 198 -6.10 -5.49 4.01
CA VAL A 198 -4.87 -5.61 3.19
C VAL A 198 -4.09 -6.85 3.64
N GLN A 199 -3.51 -7.58 2.68
CA GLN A 199 -2.69 -8.77 2.95
C GLN A 199 -1.22 -8.42 3.19
N ALA A 200 -0.53 -9.20 4.03
CA ALA A 200 0.92 -9.08 4.24
C ALA A 200 1.72 -9.21 2.93
N ASP A 201 1.31 -10.10 2.03
CA ASP A 201 1.94 -10.36 0.73
C ASP A 201 2.21 -9.08 -0.07
N PHE A 202 1.24 -8.16 -0.08
CA PHE A 202 1.39 -6.88 -0.77
C PHE A 202 2.58 -6.10 -0.21
N PHE A 203 2.68 -5.97 1.11
CA PHE A 203 3.76 -5.22 1.74
C PHE A 203 5.10 -5.90 1.56
N ILE A 204 5.15 -7.23 1.64
CA ILE A 204 6.37 -8.02 1.47
C ILE A 204 6.93 -7.83 0.06
N LEU A 205 6.12 -8.10 -0.96
CA LEU A 205 6.55 -8.04 -2.37
C LEU A 205 6.84 -6.62 -2.83
N GLU A 206 6.02 -5.65 -2.42
CA GLU A 206 6.25 -4.25 -2.75
C GLU A 206 7.52 -3.72 -2.05
N SER A 207 7.79 -4.13 -0.80
CA SER A 207 9.05 -3.77 -0.13
C SER A 207 10.26 -4.39 -0.82
N LEU A 208 10.18 -5.66 -1.23
CA LEU A 208 11.24 -6.32 -2.01
C LEU A 208 11.51 -5.61 -3.33
N HIS A 209 10.45 -5.19 -4.03
CA HIS A 209 10.59 -4.45 -5.28
C HIS A 209 11.34 -3.13 -5.09
N GLN A 210 11.19 -2.51 -3.92
CA GLN A 210 11.82 -1.22 -3.63
C GLN A 210 13.21 -1.32 -2.98
N LEU A 211 13.50 -2.43 -2.29
CA LEU A 211 14.72 -2.65 -1.51
C LEU A 211 15.69 -3.60 -2.24
N PRO A 212 16.76 -3.07 -2.87
CA PRO A 212 17.58 -3.84 -3.81
C PRO A 212 18.45 -4.94 -3.17
N ILE A 213 18.75 -4.85 -1.88
CA ILE A 213 19.65 -5.78 -1.18
C ILE A 213 18.88 -6.54 -0.09
N SER A 214 17.74 -7.11 -0.47
CA SER A 214 16.80 -7.75 0.47
C SER A 214 16.29 -9.09 -0.06
N PHE A 215 15.83 -9.94 0.86
CA PHE A 215 15.11 -11.16 0.53
C PHE A 215 13.97 -11.40 1.53
N ALA A 216 12.96 -12.16 1.10
CA ALA A 216 11.88 -12.64 1.93
C ALA A 216 12.22 -13.97 2.60
N VAL A 217 11.86 -14.11 3.87
CA VAL A 217 11.81 -15.36 4.62
C VAL A 217 10.35 -15.79 4.68
N THR A 218 9.98 -16.74 3.83
CA THR A 218 8.61 -17.26 3.72
C THR A 218 8.61 -18.60 2.98
N ASN A 219 7.67 -19.47 3.33
CA ASN A 219 7.38 -20.70 2.61
C ASN A 219 6.34 -20.51 1.52
N ASP A 220 5.60 -19.39 1.51
CA ASP A 220 4.67 -19.06 0.43
C ASP A 220 5.43 -18.84 -0.89
N LEU A 221 4.77 -19.18 -1.99
CA LEU A 221 5.25 -18.95 -3.35
C LEU A 221 4.65 -17.69 -3.98
N TYR A 222 3.62 -17.11 -3.36
CA TYR A 222 2.88 -15.94 -3.84
C TYR A 222 2.44 -16.05 -5.31
N ARG A 223 1.95 -17.23 -5.73
CA ARG A 223 1.69 -17.51 -7.15
C ARG A 223 0.75 -16.49 -7.80
N ASP A 224 -0.24 -16.01 -7.04
CA ASP A 224 -1.24 -15.04 -7.49
C ASP A 224 -0.64 -13.67 -7.81
N TYR A 225 0.56 -13.38 -7.28
CA TYR A 225 1.26 -12.12 -7.45
C TYR A 225 2.33 -12.15 -8.55
N ALA A 226 2.55 -13.30 -9.20
CA ALA A 226 3.61 -13.47 -10.21
C ALA A 226 3.47 -12.53 -11.41
N GLN A 227 2.24 -12.25 -11.84
CA GLN A 227 1.99 -11.31 -12.93
C GLN A 227 2.24 -9.85 -12.52
N LYS A 228 2.06 -9.54 -11.22
CA LYS A 228 2.18 -8.18 -10.69
C LYS A 228 3.64 -7.82 -10.35
N TYR A 229 4.43 -8.78 -9.89
CA TYR A 229 5.82 -8.58 -9.48
C TYR A 229 6.80 -9.51 -10.23
N PRO A 230 6.81 -9.49 -11.58
CA PRO A 230 7.65 -10.41 -12.36
C PRO A 230 9.14 -10.23 -12.05
N ASP A 231 9.61 -8.99 -11.92
CA ASP A 231 11.02 -8.69 -11.68
C ASP A 231 11.52 -9.21 -10.33
N VAL A 232 10.65 -9.17 -9.30
CA VAL A 232 10.96 -9.74 -7.99
C VAL A 232 11.03 -11.26 -8.12
N MET A 233 9.99 -11.87 -8.69
CA MET A 233 9.82 -13.33 -8.66
C MET A 233 10.78 -14.11 -9.56
N GLN A 234 11.29 -13.50 -10.61
CA GLN A 234 12.27 -14.13 -11.51
C GLN A 234 13.65 -14.33 -10.87
N SER A 235 13.98 -13.56 -9.82
CA SER A 235 15.23 -13.73 -9.09
C SER A 235 15.25 -15.08 -8.36
N LYS A 236 16.39 -15.79 -8.35
CA LYS A 236 16.50 -17.02 -7.53
C LYS A 236 16.74 -16.73 -6.04
N HIS A 237 17.00 -15.47 -5.69
CA HIS A 237 17.48 -15.07 -4.37
C HIS A 237 16.49 -14.20 -3.59
N TRP A 238 15.38 -13.77 -4.19
CA TRP A 238 14.40 -12.92 -3.51
C TRP A 238 13.70 -13.65 -2.36
N ARG A 239 13.64 -14.98 -2.36
CA ARG A 239 12.94 -15.79 -1.36
C ARG A 239 13.84 -16.87 -0.77
N LYS A 240 13.73 -17.07 0.53
CA LYS A 240 14.33 -18.18 1.26
C LYS A 240 13.26 -18.89 2.08
N SER A 241 13.06 -20.18 1.80
CA SER A 241 12.10 -21.02 2.53
C SER A 241 12.71 -21.59 3.80
N VAL A 242 11.90 -21.76 4.82
CA VAL A 242 12.27 -22.35 6.11
C VAL A 242 11.96 -23.84 6.11
N ALA A 243 12.88 -24.64 6.63
CA ALA A 243 12.71 -26.08 6.83
C ALA A 243 13.13 -26.48 8.24
N LEU A 244 12.52 -27.54 8.76
CA LEU A 244 12.92 -28.18 10.02
C LEU A 244 13.45 -29.57 9.68
N THR A 245 14.68 -29.88 10.08
CA THR A 245 15.30 -31.19 9.82
C THR A 245 16.19 -31.54 10.99
N ASN A 246 16.02 -32.71 11.60
CA ASN A 246 16.81 -33.17 12.76
C ASN A 246 16.86 -32.13 13.90
N ASN A 247 15.70 -31.55 14.24
CA ASN A 247 15.58 -30.48 15.24
C ASN A 247 16.36 -29.20 14.93
N GLU A 248 16.72 -28.98 13.66
CA GLU A 248 17.44 -27.80 13.19
C GLU A 248 16.57 -26.98 12.23
N VAL A 249 16.38 -25.71 12.53
CA VAL A 249 15.73 -24.73 11.65
C VAL A 249 16.72 -24.29 10.57
N LYS A 250 16.38 -24.51 9.31
CA LYS A 250 17.22 -24.20 8.15
C LYS A 250 16.56 -23.16 7.27
N LEU A 251 17.35 -22.19 6.83
CA LEU A 251 16.95 -21.22 5.83
C LEU A 251 17.55 -21.62 4.48
N ARG A 252 16.73 -22.03 3.50
CA ARG A 252 17.27 -22.51 2.22
C ARG A 252 18.08 -21.42 1.53
N GLN A 253 19.18 -21.82 0.89
CA GLN A 253 20.13 -20.93 0.21
C GLN A 253 20.78 -19.88 1.13
N HIS A 254 20.86 -20.18 2.42
CA HIS A 254 21.57 -19.37 3.40
C HIS A 254 22.14 -20.29 4.48
N ALA A 255 23.44 -20.20 4.72
CA ALA A 255 24.11 -21.03 5.71
C ALA A 255 24.52 -20.12 6.87
N PHE A 256 23.92 -20.37 8.03
CA PHE A 256 24.26 -19.65 9.25
C PHE A 256 25.64 -20.10 9.76
N ALA A 257 26.35 -19.19 10.44
CA ALA A 257 27.62 -19.51 11.09
C ALA A 257 27.47 -20.61 12.17
N GLN A 258 26.32 -20.66 12.84
CA GLN A 258 25.97 -21.69 13.81
C GLN A 258 24.64 -22.37 13.45
N PRO A 259 24.53 -23.70 13.61
CA PRO A 259 23.26 -24.41 13.41
C PRO A 259 22.17 -23.89 14.35
N LEU A 260 20.98 -23.61 13.81
CA LEU A 260 19.84 -23.14 14.59
C LEU A 260 19.09 -24.35 15.16
N ARG A 261 19.54 -24.86 16.32
CA ARG A 261 18.92 -26.00 17.00
C ARG A 261 17.76 -25.57 17.87
N VAL A 262 16.61 -26.20 17.65
CA VAL A 262 15.42 -26.07 18.50
C VAL A 262 15.78 -26.63 19.88
N ALA A 263 15.46 -25.89 20.94
CA ALA A 263 15.61 -26.37 22.30
C ALA A 263 14.56 -27.47 22.57
N ASP A 264 14.98 -28.55 23.22
CA ASP A 264 14.10 -29.65 23.65
C ASP A 264 13.11 -29.22 24.74
#